data_AF-A0A834FFW3-F1
#
_entry.id   AF-A0A834FFW3-F1
#
_cell.length_a   1.000
_cell.length_b   1.000
_cell.length_c   1.000
_cell.angle_alpha   90.00
_cell.angle_beta   90.00
_cell.angle_gamma   90.00
#
_symmetry.space_group_name_H-M   'P 1'
#
loop_
_entity.id
_entity.type
_entity.pdbx_description
1 polymer ?
#
loop_
_entity_poly.entity_id
_entity_poly.type
_entity_poly.pdbx_seq_one_letter_code
_entity_poly.pdbx_strand_id
1 'polypeptide(L)'
;MSYVSIVAIFSFVAFFEIGPGPIPWFIVAELFSQGPRPAAIAVAGLSNWSANFLVGMCFQYVEQLCGPYVFIIFTVLLLGFFVFTYFKVPETKGRTFDEIAAGFRHSAGQGADKYSAAEEFNTLRGDDPDL
;
A
#
# COMPACT_ATOMS: atom_id res chain seq x y z
N MET A 1 17.18 -20.76 24.40
CA MET A 1 15.87 -20.42 23.79
C MET A 1 15.46 -18.97 24.03
N SER A 2 15.54 -18.41 25.24
CA SER A 2 15.16 -17.00 25.49
C SER A 2 15.99 -15.97 24.70
N TYR A 3 17.32 -16.11 24.62
CA TYR A 3 18.17 -15.15 23.90
C TYR A 3 17.87 -15.05 22.40
N VAL A 4 17.49 -16.15 21.74
CA VAL A 4 17.15 -16.16 20.31
C VAL A 4 15.87 -15.37 20.07
N SER A 5 14.84 -15.59 20.89
CA SER A 5 13.58 -14.84 20.82
C SER A 5 13.81 -13.34 21.09
N ILE A 6 14.65 -13.01 22.07
CA ILE A 6 15.02 -11.62 22.37
C ILE A 6 15.67 -10.96 21.14
N VAL A 7 16.70 -11.59 20.57
CA VAL A 7 17.39 -11.06 19.38
C VAL A 7 16.43 -10.91 18.20
N ALA A 8 15.53 -11.87 17.99
CA ALA A 8 14.54 -11.81 16.91
C ALA A 8 13.56 -10.65 17.08
N ILE A 9 13.02 -10.43 18.29
CA ILE A 9 12.10 -9.32 18.58
C ILE A 9 12.80 -7.98 18.40
N PHE A 10 14.00 -7.81 18.95
CA PHE A 10 14.75 -6.56 18.78
C PHE A 10 15.12 -6.27 17.33
N SER A 11 15.49 -7.30 16.57
CA SER A 11 15.76 -7.15 15.13
C SER A 11 14.49 -6.74 14.39
N PHE A 12 13.36 -7.38 14.67
CA PHE A 12 12.06 -7.02 14.08
C PHE A 12 11.69 -5.56 14.36
N VAL A 13 11.80 -5.12 15.62
CA VAL A 13 11.52 -3.72 16.00
C VAL A 13 12.47 -2.75 15.30
N ALA A 14 13.77 -3.05 15.24
CA ALA A 14 14.75 -2.21 14.57
C ALA A 14 14.42 -2.03 13.07
N PHE A 15 14.09 -3.11 12.36
CA PHE A 15 13.69 -3.02 10.95
C PHE A 15 12.35 -2.31 10.74
N PHE A 16 11.41 -2.49 11.67
CA PHE A 16 10.13 -1.79 11.63
C PHE A 16 10.33 -0.27 11.74
N GLU A 17 11.13 0.19 12.71
CA GLU A 17 11.38 1.62 12.93
C GLU A 17 12.20 2.28 11.80
N ILE A 18 13.00 1.52 11.05
CA ILE A 18 13.75 2.07 9.90
C ILE A 18 12.83 2.39 8.71
N GLY A 19 11.69 1.69 8.57
CA GLY A 19 10.84 1.84 7.38
C GLY A 19 9.35 1.91 7.71
N PRO A 20 8.67 0.77 7.89
CA PRO A 20 7.21 0.74 8.03
C PRO A 20 6.64 1.54 9.21
N GLY A 21 7.44 1.81 10.25
CA GLY A 21 7.05 2.62 11.40
C GLY A 21 6.81 4.08 11.02
N PRO A 22 7.86 4.84 10.63
CA PRO A 22 7.73 6.28 10.35
C PRO A 22 7.21 6.61 8.94
N ILE A 23 7.61 5.85 7.91
CA ILE A 23 7.39 6.24 6.51
C ILE A 23 5.91 6.47 6.17
N PRO A 24 4.95 5.60 6.55
CA PRO A 24 3.54 5.79 6.22
C PRO A 24 2.94 7.11 6.76
N TRP A 25 3.45 7.61 7.88
CA TRP A 25 2.97 8.87 8.48
C TRP A 25 3.40 10.11 7.69
N PHE A 26 4.60 10.08 7.10
CA PHE A 26 5.12 11.21 6.33
C PHE A 26 4.75 11.14 4.85
N ILE A 27 4.74 9.94 4.26
CA ILE A 27 4.55 9.78 2.81
C ILE A 27 3.20 10.32 2.33
N VAL A 28 2.15 10.24 3.14
CA VAL A 28 0.84 10.82 2.79
C VAL A 28 0.92 12.34 2.66
N ALA A 29 1.73 13.02 3.47
CA ALA A 29 1.93 14.47 3.32
C ALA A 29 2.76 14.81 2.08
N GLU A 30 3.69 13.94 1.69
CA GLU A 30 4.58 14.08 0.53
C GLU A 30 3.87 13.80 -0.80
N LEU A 31 2.93 12.85 -0.82
CA LEU A 31 2.21 12.43 -2.02
C LEU A 31 1.15 13.45 -2.49
N PHE A 32 0.61 14.26 -1.57
CA PHE A 32 -0.51 15.15 -1.85
C PHE A 32 -0.13 16.63 -1.74
N SER A 33 -0.55 17.42 -2.74
CA SER A 33 -0.45 18.88 -2.71
C SER A 33 -1.38 19.48 -1.64
N GLN A 34 -1.19 20.76 -1.31
CA GLN A 34 -1.86 21.41 -0.18
C GLN A 34 -3.40 21.31 -0.19
N GLY A 35 -4.03 21.33 -1.37
CA GLY A 35 -5.49 21.24 -1.49
C GLY A 35 -6.07 19.92 -0.94
N PRO A 36 -5.75 18.75 -1.54
CA PRO A 36 -6.30 17.46 -1.11
C PRO A 36 -5.65 16.88 0.16
N ARG A 37 -4.49 17.40 0.60
CA ARG A 37 -3.70 16.82 1.70
C ARG A 37 -4.48 16.59 3.00
N PRO A 38 -5.27 17.53 3.54
CA PRO A 38 -5.98 17.30 4.80
C PRO A 38 -6.96 16.12 4.72
N ALA A 39 -7.68 15.99 3.60
CA ALA A 39 -8.60 14.87 3.37
C ALA A 39 -7.84 13.54 3.23
N ALA A 40 -6.72 13.53 2.50
CA ALA A 40 -5.88 12.35 2.35
C ALA A 40 -5.33 11.86 3.70
N ILE A 41 -4.83 12.77 4.54
CA ILE A 41 -4.35 12.46 5.90
C ILE A 41 -5.49 11.90 6.76
N ALA A 42 -6.69 12.47 6.69
CA ALA A 42 -7.84 11.98 7.46
C ALA A 42 -8.21 10.53 7.07
N VAL A 43 -8.28 10.23 5.77
CA VAL A 43 -8.59 8.88 5.27
C VAL A 43 -7.48 7.88 5.62
N ALA A 44 -6.21 8.28 5.47
CA ALA A 44 -5.07 7.45 5.85
C ALA A 44 -5.07 7.15 7.36
N GLY A 45 -5.31 8.18 8.18
CA GLY A 45 -5.42 8.04 9.63
C GLY A 45 -6.58 7.13 10.04
N LEU A 46 -7.77 7.34 9.47
CA LEU A 46 -8.93 6.46 9.73
C LEU A 46 -8.62 5.01 9.36
N SER A 47 -7.99 4.80 8.20
CA SER A 47 -7.61 3.46 7.73
C SER A 47 -6.59 2.80 8.68
N ASN A 48 -5.59 3.55 9.15
CA ASN A 48 -4.60 3.07 10.12
C ASN A 48 -5.26 2.67 11.44
N TRP A 49 -6.09 3.55 12.02
CA TRP A 49 -6.77 3.26 13.28
C TRP A 49 -7.79 2.12 13.17
N SER A 50 -8.48 2.01 12.04
CA SER A 50 -9.39 0.89 11.78
C SER A 50 -8.65 -0.44 11.69
N ALA A 51 -7.51 -0.47 11.00
CA ALA A 51 -6.67 -1.66 10.91
C ALA A 51 -6.08 -2.03 12.29
N ASN A 52 -5.62 -1.04 13.07
CA ASN A 52 -5.14 -1.25 14.43
C ASN A 52 -6.24 -1.84 15.33
N PHE A 53 -7.45 -1.28 15.28
CA PHE A 53 -8.60 -1.80 16.03
C PHE A 53 -8.92 -3.24 15.63
N LEU A 54 -8.98 -3.54 14.32
CA LEU A 54 -9.28 -4.89 13.84
C LEU A 54 -8.22 -5.90 14.29
N VAL A 55 -6.92 -5.57 14.15
CA VAL A 55 -5.85 -6.45 14.62
C VAL A 55 -5.92 -6.63 16.13
N GLY A 56 -6.12 -5.55 16.90
CA GLY A 56 -6.23 -5.62 18.36
C GLY A 56 -7.39 -6.49 18.83
N MET A 57 -8.55 -6.40 18.17
CA MET A 57 -9.73 -7.19 18.50
C MET A 57 -9.61 -8.65 18.05
N CYS A 58 -9.06 -8.90 16.86
CA CYS A 58 -9.06 -10.24 16.25
C CYS A 58 -7.84 -11.08 16.62
N PHE A 59 -6.71 -10.48 17.00
CA PHE A 59 -5.43 -11.19 17.15
C PHE A 59 -5.54 -12.40 18.09
N GLN A 60 -6.14 -12.23 19.28
CA GLN A 60 -6.27 -13.31 20.27
C GLN A 60 -7.11 -14.48 19.73
N TYR A 61 -8.17 -14.21 18.98
CA TYR A 61 -9.00 -15.26 18.38
C TYR A 61 -8.24 -16.03 17.29
N VAL A 62 -7.47 -15.32 16.46
CA VAL A 62 -6.67 -15.96 15.40
C VAL A 62 -5.51 -16.75 16.01
N GLU A 63 -4.86 -16.22 17.05
CA GLU A 63 -3.80 -16.92 17.79
C GLU A 63 -4.34 -18.20 18.45
N GLN A 64 -5.54 -18.20 19.02
CA GLN A 64 -6.15 -19.42 19.57
C GLN A 64 -6.39 -20.52 18.51
N LEU A 65 -6.70 -20.13 17.27
CA LEU A 65 -6.93 -21.07 16.17
C LEU A 65 -5.64 -21.60 15.55
N CYS A 66 -4.61 -20.76 15.45
CA CYS A 66 -3.38 -21.05 14.70
C CYS A 66 -2.14 -21.25 15.58
N GLY A 67 -2.23 -20.94 16.87
CA GLY A 67 -1.12 -20.86 17.81
C GLY A 67 0.02 -19.99 17.27
N PRO A 68 1.29 -20.43 17.39
CA PRO A 68 2.46 -19.65 16.96
C PRO A 68 2.51 -19.42 15.44
N TYR A 69 1.74 -20.16 14.64
CA TYR A 69 1.69 -19.98 13.19
C TYR A 69 0.96 -18.69 12.77
N VAL A 70 0.30 -17.98 13.70
CA VAL A 70 -0.33 -16.67 13.43
C VAL A 70 0.66 -15.67 12.82
N PHE A 71 1.95 -15.75 13.16
CA PHE A 71 2.98 -14.89 12.59
C PHE A 71 3.27 -15.17 11.10
N ILE A 72 2.93 -16.35 10.57
CA ILE A 72 3.02 -16.63 9.13
C ILE A 72 2.01 -15.77 8.36
N ILE A 73 0.81 -15.55 8.93
CA ILE A 73 -0.20 -14.67 8.32
C ILE A 73 0.35 -13.25 8.19
N PHE A 74 0.94 -12.70 9.25
CA PHE A 74 1.59 -11.40 9.21
C PHE A 74 2.79 -11.35 8.27
N THR A 75 3.55 -12.44 8.16
CA THR A 75 4.68 -12.55 7.21
C THR A 75 4.19 -12.46 5.76
N VAL A 76 3.11 -13.17 5.41
CA VAL A 76 2.51 -13.09 4.07
C VAL A 76 1.99 -11.68 3.77
N LEU A 77 1.34 -11.04 4.74
CA LEU A 77 0.89 -9.64 4.60
C LEU A 77 2.07 -8.69 4.41
N LEU A 78 3.15 -8.83 5.19
CA LEU A 78 4.36 -8.02 5.05
C LEU A 78 5.01 -8.19 3.67
N LEU A 79 5.08 -9.42 3.15
CA LEU A 79 5.58 -9.67 1.80
C LEU A 79 4.69 -9.03 0.73
N GLY A 80 3.36 -9.10 0.90
CA GLY A 80 2.40 -8.41 0.04
C GLY A 80 2.62 -6.89 0.04
N PHE A 81 2.77 -6.27 1.22
CA PHE A 81 3.06 -4.85 1.34
C PHE A 81 4.43 -4.48 0.79
N PHE A 82 5.44 -5.33 0.93
CA PHE A 82 6.76 -5.14 0.33
C PHE A 82 6.66 -5.09 -1.20
N VAL A 83 5.99 -6.06 -1.81
CA VAL A 83 5.76 -6.11 -3.27
C VAL A 83 4.95 -4.89 -3.72
N PHE A 84 3.88 -4.54 -3.01
CA PHE A 84 3.10 -3.34 -3.30
C PHE A 84 3.96 -2.08 -3.25
N THR A 85 4.76 -1.91 -2.19
CA THR A 85 5.63 -0.75 -2.00
C THR A 85 6.63 -0.66 -3.16
N TYR A 86 7.28 -1.76 -3.52
CA TYR A 86 8.28 -1.80 -4.58
C TYR A 86 7.71 -1.39 -5.95
N PHE A 87 6.49 -1.83 -6.30
CA PHE A 87 5.92 -1.59 -7.64
C PHE A 87 5.01 -0.36 -7.72
N LYS A 88 4.36 0.06 -6.64
CA LYS A 88 3.29 1.07 -6.66
C LYS A 88 3.64 2.36 -5.95
N VAL A 89 4.55 2.35 -4.97
CA VAL A 89 4.88 3.54 -4.19
C VAL A 89 6.03 4.27 -4.88
N PRO A 90 5.82 5.50 -5.40
CA PRO A 90 6.89 6.26 -6.02
C PRO A 90 7.85 6.81 -4.97
N GLU A 91 9.12 6.96 -5.35
CA GLU A 91 10.11 7.67 -4.55
C GLU A 91 9.75 9.18 -4.48
N THR A 92 9.59 9.69 -3.26
CA THR A 92 9.20 11.08 -2.97
C THR A 92 10.40 11.94 -2.54
N LYS A 93 11.52 11.32 -2.15
CA LYS A 93 12.69 12.03 -1.64
C LYS A 93 13.28 12.99 -2.68
N GLY A 94 13.37 14.26 -2.29
CA GLY A 94 13.98 15.32 -3.11
C GLY A 94 13.15 15.76 -4.31
N ARG A 95 11.86 15.38 -4.37
CA ARG A 95 10.93 15.81 -5.42
C ARG A 95 9.95 16.84 -4.89
N THR A 96 9.51 17.74 -5.77
CA THR A 96 8.46 18.72 -5.45
C THR A 96 7.08 18.07 -5.52
N PHE A 97 6.09 18.64 -4.82
CA PHE A 97 4.70 18.17 -4.88
C PHE A 97 4.14 18.17 -6.30
N ASP A 98 4.55 19.13 -7.13
CA ASP A 98 4.07 19.25 -8.51
C ASP A 98 4.64 18.15 -9.41
N GLU A 99 5.91 17.78 -9.24
CA GLU A 99 6.54 16.65 -9.94
C GLU A 99 5.89 15.31 -9.56
N ILE A 100 5.61 15.12 -8.27
CA ILE A 100 4.92 13.92 -7.78
C ILE A 100 3.51 13.86 -8.38
N ALA A 101 2.75 14.95 -8.31
CA ALA A 101 1.40 15.03 -8.88
C ALA A 101 1.39 14.85 -10.42
N ALA A 102 2.40 15.37 -11.11
CA ALA A 102 2.57 15.18 -12.55
C ALA A 102 2.85 13.70 -12.90
N GLY A 103 3.66 13.00 -12.10
CA GLY A 103 3.89 11.56 -12.26
C GLY A 103 2.61 10.73 -12.14
N PHE A 104 1.74 11.08 -11.18
CA PHE A 104 0.43 10.44 -11.04
C PHE A 104 -0.51 10.76 -12.21
N ARG A 105 -0.54 12.01 -12.70
CA ARG A 105 -1.35 12.40 -13.87
C ARG A 105 -0.90 11.70 -15.15
N HIS A 106 0.40 11.55 -15.37
CA HIS A 106 0.93 10.87 -16.56
C HIS A 106 0.62 9.36 -16.53
N SER A 107 0.68 8.74 -15.35
CA SER A 107 0.27 7.34 -15.15
C SER A 107 -1.24 7.13 -15.34
N ALA A 108 -2.07 8.09 -14.92
CA ALA A 108 -3.52 8.07 -15.14
C ALA A 108 -3.90 8.27 -16.62
N GLY A 109 -3.18 9.15 -17.33
CA GLY A 109 -3.37 9.38 -18.77
C GLY A 109 -3.07 8.15 -19.62
N GLN A 110 -1.95 7.45 -19.35
CA GLN A 110 -1.62 6.20 -20.06
C GLN A 110 -2.66 5.09 -19.84
N GLY A 111 -3.30 5.05 -18.65
CA GLY A 111 -4.42 4.16 -18.41
C GLY A 111 -5.62 4.52 -19.28
N ALA A 112 -6.03 5.80 -19.28
CA ALA A 112 -7.15 6.30 -20.07
C ALA A 112 -6.99 6.07 -21.58
N ASP A 113 -5.79 6.33 -22.12
CA ASP A 113 -5.49 6.08 -23.54
C ASP A 113 -5.57 4.59 -23.89
N LYS A 114 -5.14 3.71 -22.97
CA LYS A 114 -5.20 2.26 -23.15
C LYS A 114 -6.63 1.71 -23.10
N TYR A 115 -7.50 2.28 -22.27
CA TYR A 115 -8.93 1.97 -22.25
C TYR A 115 -9.64 2.50 -23.49
N SER A 116 -9.35 3.74 -23.91
CA SER A 116 -9.90 4.32 -25.14
C SER A 116 -9.51 3.53 -26.39
N ALA A 117 -8.24 3.10 -26.49
CA ALA A 117 -7.78 2.29 -27.62
C ALA A 117 -8.37 0.87 -27.63
N ALA A 118 -8.60 0.27 -26.46
CA ALA A 118 -9.27 -1.03 -26.35
C ALA A 118 -10.77 -0.94 -26.71
N GLU A 119 -11.41 0.19 -26.38
CA GLU A 119 -12.81 0.48 -26.70
C GLU A 119 -13.00 0.79 -28.20
N GLU A 120 -12.07 1.52 -28.81
CA GLU A 120 -12.00 1.74 -30.26
C GLU A 120 -11.72 0.42 -31.02
N PHE A 121 -10.81 -0.42 -30.53
CA PHE A 121 -10.57 -1.73 -31.12
C PHE A 121 -11.78 -2.68 -31.01
N ASN A 122 -12.50 -2.68 -29.88
CA ASN A 122 -13.72 -3.48 -29.72
C ASN A 122 -14.89 -2.97 -30.56
N THR A 123 -15.02 -1.66 -30.77
CA THR A 123 -16.03 -1.08 -31.66
C THR A 123 -15.70 -1.34 -33.14
N LEU A 124 -14.42 -1.34 -33.52
CA LEU A 124 -13.96 -1.73 -34.87
C LEU A 124 -14.05 -3.25 -35.11
N ARG A 125 -13.96 -4.06 -34.05
CA ARG A 125 -14.22 -5.51 -34.06
C ARG A 125 -15.73 -5.81 -33.91
N GLY A 126 -16.58 -4.79 -33.90
CA GLY A 126 -18.03 -4.91 -33.77
C GLY A 126 -18.53 -6.15 -34.49
N ASP A 127 -19.20 -7.02 -33.73
CA ASP A 127 -19.75 -8.28 -34.17
C ASP A 127 -20.33 -8.12 -35.57
N ASP A 128 -19.77 -8.84 -36.54
CA ASP A 128 -20.42 -9.11 -37.81
C ASP A 128 -21.23 -10.38 -37.59
N PRO A 129 -22.53 -10.31 -37.23
CA PRO A 129 -23.37 -11.49 -37.11
C PRO A 129 -23.65 -12.18 -38.46
N ASP A 130 -23.14 -11.63 -39.57
CA ASP A 130 -23.46 -12.06 -40.95
C ASP A 130 -22.23 -12.47 -41.82
N LEU A 131 -21.10 -12.85 -41.22
CA LEU A 131 -20.02 -13.62 -41.88
C LEU A 131 -19.87 -15.05 -41.33
#